data_AF-A0A0F9RL06-F1
#
_entry.id   AF-A0A0F9RL06-F1
#
_cell.length_a   1.000
_cell.length_b   1.000
_cell.length_c   1.000
_cell.angle_alpha   90.00
_cell.angle_beta   90.00
_cell.angle_gamma   90.00
#
_symmetry.space_group_name_H-M   'P 1'
#
loop_
_entity.id
_entity.type
_entity.pdbx_description
1 polymer ?
#
loop_
_entity_poly.entity_id
_entity_poly.type
_entity_poly.pdbx_seq_one_letter_code
_entity_poly.pdbx_strand_id
1 'polypeptide(L)'
;MASLLYTMKAERVIRIQDRKFQEKFYKEELIQQDEYSITLKKAEVAAAAKLACAYLGLHIKIKFDRDISMDEILKFEEELTHI
;
A
#
# COMPACT_ATOMS: atom_id res chain seq x y z
N MET A 1 -38.11 -37.68 -12.89
CA MET A 1 -37.53 -36.40 -13.35
C MET A 1 -37.11 -35.46 -12.21
N ALA A 2 -37.68 -35.56 -11.00
CA ALA A 2 -37.30 -34.70 -9.86
C ALA A 2 -35.86 -34.91 -9.32
N SER A 3 -35.32 -36.14 -9.39
CA SER A 3 -33.98 -36.46 -8.88
C SER A 3 -32.86 -35.80 -9.69
N LEU A 4 -32.97 -35.79 -11.02
CA LEU A 4 -31.96 -35.19 -11.91
C LEU A 4 -31.91 -33.65 -11.75
N LEU A 5 -33.05 -33.00 -11.59
CA LEU A 5 -33.09 -31.56 -11.36
C LEU A 5 -32.46 -31.17 -10.01
N TYR A 6 -32.62 -32.02 -9.00
CA TYR A 6 -31.99 -31.80 -7.70
C TYR A 6 -30.47 -31.92 -7.77
N THR A 7 -29.94 -32.95 -8.45
CA THR A 7 -28.48 -33.13 -8.62
C THR A 7 -27.86 -31.99 -9.44
N MET A 8 -28.51 -31.58 -10.53
CA MET A 8 -28.03 -30.46 -11.35
C MET A 8 -27.99 -29.13 -10.57
N LYS A 9 -28.94 -28.90 -9.66
CA LYS A 9 -28.93 -27.70 -8.79
C LYS A 9 -27.79 -27.74 -7.78
N ALA A 10 -27.56 -28.89 -7.14
CA ALA A 10 -26.48 -29.05 -6.16
C ALA A 10 -25.10 -28.84 -6.80
N GLU A 11 -24.84 -29.45 -7.97
CA GLU A 11 -23.57 -29.28 -8.69
C GLU A 11 -23.34 -27.84 -9.17
N ARG A 12 -24.41 -27.08 -9.47
CA ARG A 12 -24.29 -25.68 -9.88
C ARG A 12 -23.88 -24.79 -8.70
N VAL A 13 -24.39 -25.07 -7.51
CA VAL A 13 -24.04 -24.31 -6.29
C VAL A 13 -22.56 -24.51 -5.93
N ILE A 14 -22.07 -25.75 -6.01
CA ILE A 14 -20.66 -26.08 -5.74
C ILE A 14 -19.74 -25.33 -6.71
N ARG A 15 -20.01 -25.40 -8.02
CA ARG A 15 -19.22 -24.69 -9.04
C ARG A 15 -19.17 -23.17 -8.84
N ILE A 16 -20.26 -22.57 -8.34
CA ILE A 16 -20.30 -21.13 -8.04
C ILE A 16 -19.51 -20.81 -6.77
N GLN A 17 -19.55 -21.66 -5.74
CA GLN A 17 -18.75 -21.49 -4.54
C GLN A 17 -17.25 -21.63 -4.83
N ASP A 18 -16.84 -22.63 -5.60
CA ASP A 18 -15.44 -22.84 -5.96
C ASP A 18 -14.87 -21.67 -6.75
N ARG A 19 -15.64 -21.11 -7.71
CA ARG A 19 -15.23 -19.90 -8.45
C ARG A 19 -15.08 -18.69 -7.55
N LYS A 20 -16.00 -18.48 -6.61
CA LYS A 20 -15.92 -17.38 -5.63
C LYS A 20 -14.74 -17.54 -4.67
N PHE A 21 -14.39 -18.77 -4.32
CA PHE A 21 -13.24 -19.07 -3.48
C PHE A 21 -11.92 -18.78 -4.22
N GLN A 22 -11.81 -19.21 -5.48
CA GLN A 22 -10.68 -18.89 -6.34
C GLN A 22 -10.53 -17.38 -6.56
N GLU A 23 -11.61 -16.65 -6.88
CA GLU A 23 -11.57 -15.19 -7.04
C GLU A 23 -11.10 -14.45 -5.78
N LYS A 24 -11.40 -14.97 -4.59
CA LYS A 24 -10.89 -14.39 -3.32
C LYS A 24 -9.39 -14.60 -3.17
N PHE A 25 -8.89 -15.79 -3.46
CA PHE A 25 -7.45 -16.09 -3.42
C PHE A 25 -6.67 -15.22 -4.42
N TYR A 26 -7.16 -15.09 -5.66
CA TYR A 26 -6.50 -14.24 -6.65
C TYR A 26 -6.52 -12.75 -6.26
N LYS A 27 -7.57 -12.26 -5.58
CA LYS A 27 -7.62 -10.89 -5.08
C LYS A 27 -6.70 -10.66 -3.88
N GLU A 28 -6.56 -11.63 -2.98
CA GLU A 28 -5.66 -11.52 -1.82
C GLU A 28 -4.18 -11.62 -2.23
N GLU A 29 -3.84 -12.42 -3.24
CA GLU A 29 -2.48 -12.50 -3.78
C GLU A 29 -2.07 -11.26 -4.60
N LEU A 30 -3.01 -10.63 -5.33
CA LEU A 30 -2.72 -9.39 -6.08
C LEU A 30 -2.45 -8.17 -5.19
N ILE A 31 -2.92 -8.17 -3.94
CA ILE A 31 -2.69 -7.06 -3.01
C ILE A 31 -1.27 -7.11 -2.42
N GLN A 32 -0.58 -8.25 -2.49
CA GLN A 32 0.75 -8.43 -1.90
C GLN A 32 1.93 -8.13 -2.86
N GLN A 33 1.67 -7.72 -4.11
CA GLN A 33 2.71 -7.55 -5.14
C GLN A 33 2.88 -6.13 -5.69
N ASP A 34 2.40 -5.09 -5.01
CA ASP A 34 2.87 -3.74 -5.35
C ASP A 34 4.21 -3.49 -4.65
N GLU A 35 5.30 -3.77 -5.36
CA GLU A 35 6.70 -3.52 -4.97
C GLU A 35 6.98 -2.04 -4.60
N TYR A 36 6.02 -1.15 -4.90
CA TYR A 36 6.02 0.28 -4.58
C TYR A 36 4.96 0.70 -3.53
N SER A 37 4.22 -0.25 -2.94
CA SER A 37 3.18 0.03 -1.92
C SER A 37 3.75 0.22 -0.51
N ILE A 38 5.03 0.54 -0.38
CA ILE A 38 5.60 0.89 0.92
C ILE A 38 5.01 2.25 1.32
N THR A 39 4.18 2.25 2.36
CA THR A 39 3.69 3.48 2.96
C THR A 39 4.87 4.24 3.54
N LEU A 40 5.27 5.33 2.88
CA LEU A 40 6.33 6.21 3.36
C LEU A 40 5.93 6.85 4.69
N LYS A 41 6.89 6.97 5.60
CA LYS A 41 6.67 7.66 6.87
C LYS A 41 6.54 9.15 6.62
N LYS A 42 5.69 9.83 7.41
CA LYS A 42 5.56 11.30 7.36
C LYS A 42 6.92 12.01 7.50
N ALA A 43 7.83 11.46 8.31
CA ALA A 43 9.18 11.97 8.51
C ALA A 43 10.06 11.88 7.25
N GLU A 44 9.97 10.79 6.47
CA GLU A 44 10.71 10.60 5.22
C GLU A 44 10.27 11.62 4.16
N VAL A 45 8.96 11.81 4.03
CA VAL A 45 8.38 12.81 3.12
C VAL A 45 8.81 14.22 3.52
N ALA A 46 8.84 14.52 4.82
CA ALA A 46 9.30 15.80 5.35
C ALA A 46 10.79 16.06 5.07
N ALA A 47 11.65 15.05 5.28
CA ALA A 47 13.08 15.11 4.98
C ALA A 47 13.32 15.36 3.48
N ALA A 48 12.67 14.59 2.61
CA ALA A 48 12.78 14.75 1.16
C ALA A 48 12.30 16.14 0.69
N ALA A 49 11.20 16.64 1.24
CA ALA A 49 10.68 17.97 0.91
C ALA A 49 11.66 19.08 1.35
N LYS A 50 12.23 18.98 2.56
CA LYS A 50 13.21 19.94 3.07
C LYS A 50 14.48 19.93 2.21
N LEU A 51 14.96 18.76 1.81
CA LEU A 51 16.09 18.60 0.91
C LEU A 51 15.81 19.22 -0.47
N ALA A 52 14.65 18.93 -1.06
CA ALA A 52 14.24 19.49 -2.35
C ALA A 52 14.14 21.02 -2.32
N CYS A 53 13.59 21.60 -1.25
CA CYS A 53 13.57 23.05 -1.06
C CYS A 53 14.98 23.65 -1.00
N ALA A 54 15.92 22.98 -0.32
CA ALA A 54 17.32 23.40 -0.26
C ALA A 54 17.98 23.37 -1.65
N TYR A 55 17.78 22.30 -2.43
CA TYR A 55 18.30 22.19 -3.81
C TYR A 55 17.73 23.26 -4.74
N LEU A 56 16.46 23.64 -4.56
CA LEU A 56 15.80 24.68 -5.36
C LEU A 56 16.11 26.11 -4.86
N GLY A 57 16.85 26.27 -3.77
CA GLY A 57 17.14 27.58 -3.16
C GLY A 57 15.92 28.26 -2.54
N LEU A 58 14.88 27.50 -2.20
CA LEU A 58 13.63 28.02 -1.65
C LEU A 58 13.70 28.04 -0.12
N HIS A 59 13.72 29.24 0.46
CA HIS A 59 13.64 29.43 1.92
C HIS A 59 12.19 29.45 2.43
N ILE A 60 11.45 28.38 2.12
CA ILE A 60 10.07 28.22 2.61
C ILE A 60 10.12 27.62 4.01
N LYS A 61 9.45 28.26 4.98
CA LYS A 61 9.23 27.67 6.31
C LYS A 61 8.18 26.56 6.17
N ILE A 62 8.64 25.31 6.04
CA ILE A 62 7.79 24.14 6.08
C ILE A 62 7.27 23.98 7.51
N LYS A 63 5.94 23.90 7.66
CA LYS A 63 5.31 23.55 8.93
C LYS A 63 5.16 22.04 8.98
N PHE A 64 5.67 21.42 10.05
CA PHE A 64 5.53 19.98 10.27
C PHE A 64 4.36 19.69 11.20
N ASP A 65 3.76 18.51 11.04
CA ASP A 65 2.75 17.98 11.95
C ASP A 65 3.37 17.76 13.35
N ARG A 66 2.54 17.82 14.40
CA ARG A 66 2.99 17.59 15.79
C ARG A 66 3.51 16.17 16.03
N ASP A 67 3.08 15.23 15.21
CA ASP A 67 3.40 13.80 15.33
C ASP A 67 4.77 13.46 14.72
N ILE A 68 5.45 14.43 14.12
CA ILE A 68 6.74 14.23 13.46
C ILE A 68 7.84 14.77 14.37
N SER A 69 8.72 13.88 14.81
CA SER A 69 9.93 14.27 15.55
C SER A 69 10.99 14.82 14.58
N MET A 70 11.64 15.92 14.94
CA MET A 70 12.71 16.50 14.14
C MET A 70 13.94 15.57 14.06
N ASP A 71 14.16 14.74 15.08
CA ASP A 71 15.27 13.78 15.12
C ASP A 71 15.13 12.70 14.04
N GLU A 72 13.89 12.27 13.76
CA GLU A 72 13.61 11.30 12.69
C GLU A 72 13.84 11.94 11.31
N ILE A 73 13.44 13.20 11.12
CA ILE A 73 13.67 13.94 9.88
C ILE A 73 15.17 14.03 9.59
N LEU A 74 15.98 14.42 10.59
CA LEU A 74 17.44 14.51 10.46
C LEU A 74 18.08 13.18 10.07
N LYS A 75 17.65 12.08 10.68
CA LYS A 75 18.13 10.74 10.33
C LYS A 75 17.83 10.40 8.87
N PHE A 76 16.62 10.68 8.40
CA PHE A 76 16.25 10.41 7.00
C PHE A 76 16.93 11.37 6.02
N GLU A 77 17.22 12.62 6.41
CA GLU A 77 18.02 13.54 5.60
C GLU A 77 19.44 12.98 5.38
N GLU A 78 20.09 12.50 6.43
CA GLU A 78 21.41 11.87 6.34
C GLU A 78 21.39 10.65 5.40
N GLU A 79 20.42 9.75 5.58
CA GLU A 79 20.22 8.57 4.72
C GLU A 79 20.05 8.95 3.24
N LEU A 80 19.28 10.00 2.94
CA LEU A 80 19.04 10.48 1.56
C LEU A 80 20.28 11.14 0.93
N THR A 81 21.13 11.78 1.73
CA THR A 81 22.36 12.44 1.25
C THR A 81 23.53 11.49 1.04
N HIS A 82 23.48 10.29 1.62
CA HIS A 82 24.53 9.27 1.53
C HIS A 82 24.26 8.19 0.46
N ILE A 83 23.38 8.46 -0.50
CA ILE A 83 23.15 7.67 -1.73
C ILE A 83 24.28 7.90 -2.73
#